data_AF-A0A4U0WXE5-F1
#
_entry.id   AF-A0A4U0WXE5-F1
#
_cell.length_a   1.000
_cell.length_b   1.000
_cell.length_c   1.000
_cell.angle_alpha   90.00
_cell.angle_beta   90.00
_cell.angle_gamma   90.00
#
_symmetry.space_group_name_H-M   'P 1'
#
loop_
_entity.id
_entity.type
_entity.pdbx_description
1 polymer ?
#
loop_
_entity_poly.entity_id
_entity_poly.type
_entity_poly.pdbx_seq_one_letter_code
_entity_poly.pdbx_strand_id
1 'polypeptide(L)'
;MVGLAMLRHCMQAKALFDQSETMAKQMGLYNEYLCLNYAAPWPDPISGYGAAVKAQLQAVSKMYDPRGVFQTQCRSALTLLSHLSAYSLAGCLMEHFVVFHSWQLTTSPDELQRLQTPTGMRTLYIYVIPKMITTLLACYLAWTTNQTWLKWCVACLTVSWVSSFTVQIPLQRRIQQTGDSKALVTLVWTDW
;
A
#
# COMPACT_ATOMS: atom_id res chain seq x y z
N MET A 1 22.05 3.72 -17.67
CA MET A 1 22.30 5.06 -17.09
C MET A 1 21.40 5.39 -15.89
N VAL A 2 20.12 4.99 -15.84
CA VAL A 2 19.20 5.26 -14.71
C VAL A 2 19.64 4.63 -13.37
N GLY A 3 20.17 3.39 -13.38
CA GLY A 3 20.59 2.70 -12.15
C GLY A 3 21.77 3.36 -11.41
N LEU A 4 22.71 3.97 -12.14
CA LEU A 4 23.84 4.68 -11.54
C LEU A 4 23.40 5.99 -10.86
N ALA A 5 22.43 6.71 -11.45
CA ALA A 5 21.87 7.91 -10.85
C ALA A 5 21.10 7.59 -9.55
N MET A 6 20.30 6.53 -9.55
CA MET A 6 19.56 6.08 -8.35
C MET A 6 20.51 5.68 -7.21
N LEU A 7 21.57 4.92 -7.51
CA LEU A 7 22.60 4.58 -6.52
C LEU A 7 23.29 5.83 -5.94
N ARG A 8 23.55 6.83 -6.78
CA ARG A 8 24.18 8.09 -6.35
C ARG A 8 23.28 8.87 -5.38
N HIS A 9 21.98 8.91 -5.65
CA HIS A 9 21.01 9.57 -4.76
C HIS A 9 20.84 8.84 -3.43
N CYS A 10 20.83 7.50 -3.42
CA CYS A 10 20.79 6.72 -2.18
C CYS A 10 22.02 6.98 -1.30
N MET A 11 23.21 7.07 -1.91
CA MET A 11 24.46 7.37 -1.19
C MET A 11 24.45 8.79 -0.61
N GLN A 12 23.91 9.77 -1.34
CA GLN A 12 23.76 11.15 -0.86
C GLN A 12 22.77 11.23 0.31
N ALA A 13 21.63 10.54 0.22
CA ALA A 13 20.67 10.48 1.29
C ALA A 13 21.30 9.87 2.55
N LYS A 14 21.98 8.72 2.42
CA LYS A 14 22.67 8.09 3.55
C LYS A 14 23.69 9.03 4.21
N ALA A 15 24.50 9.74 3.43
CA ALA A 15 25.47 10.70 3.96
C ALA A 15 24.81 11.81 4.79
N LEU A 16 23.63 12.29 4.37
CA LEU A 16 22.86 13.29 5.11
C LEU A 16 22.28 12.74 6.43
N PHE A 17 21.82 11.49 6.44
CA PHE A 17 21.42 10.80 7.67
C PHE A 17 22.61 10.63 8.63
N ASP A 18 23.76 10.15 8.14
CA ASP A 18 24.96 9.95 8.96
C ASP A 18 25.46 11.28 9.59
N GLN A 19 25.40 12.39 8.84
CA GLN A 19 25.73 13.73 9.34
C GLN A 19 24.76 14.20 10.42
N SER A 20 23.45 14.02 10.20
CA SER A 20 22.41 14.39 11.16
C SER A 20 22.54 13.62 12.47
N GLU A 21 22.82 12.31 12.39
CA GLU A 21 23.07 11.49 13.57
C GLU A 21 24.33 11.93 14.34
N THR A 22 25.40 12.26 13.62
CA THR A 22 26.66 12.73 14.24
C THR A 22 26.42 14.02 15.02
N MET A 23 25.71 14.96 14.43
CA MET A 23 25.39 16.24 15.08
C MET A 23 24.44 16.05 16.26
N ALA A 24 23.43 15.19 16.13
CA ALA A 24 22.54 14.84 17.25
C ALA A 24 23.30 14.22 18.43
N LYS A 25 24.28 13.34 18.17
CA LYS A 25 25.16 12.74 19.20
C LYS A 25 26.03 13.79 19.88
N GLN A 26 26.63 14.71 19.12
CA GLN A 26 27.43 15.80 19.66
C GLN A 26 26.62 16.75 20.55
N MET A 27 25.34 16.97 20.20
CA MET A 27 24.42 17.81 20.97
C MET A 27 23.75 17.08 22.14
N GLY A 28 24.01 15.77 22.34
CA GLY A 28 23.35 14.97 23.36
C GLY A 28 21.85 14.74 23.13
N LEU A 29 21.37 14.94 21.90
CA LEU A 29 19.97 14.82 21.49
C LEU A 29 19.67 13.52 20.72
N TYR A 30 20.66 12.63 20.59
CA TYR A 30 20.51 11.39 19.82
C TYR A 30 19.55 10.41 20.50
N ASN A 31 18.64 9.84 19.71
CA ASN A 31 17.75 8.77 20.11
C ASN A 31 17.98 7.55 19.21
N GLU A 32 18.23 6.39 19.83
CA GLU A 32 18.44 5.12 19.12
C GLU A 32 17.13 4.55 18.55
N TYR A 33 15.98 4.99 19.08
CA TYR A 33 14.68 4.54 18.62
C TYR A 33 14.34 5.10 17.23
N LEU A 34 14.29 4.21 16.24
CA LEU A 34 13.79 4.50 14.90
C LEU A 34 12.52 3.68 14.63
N CYS A 35 11.43 4.37 14.32
CA CYS A 35 10.18 3.70 13.98
C CYS A 35 10.37 2.87 12.69
N LEU A 36 10.00 1.58 12.75
CA LEU A 36 10.20 0.60 11.68
C LEU A 36 9.60 1.06 10.33
N ASN A 37 8.47 1.77 10.36
CA ASN A 37 7.79 2.28 9.16
C ASN A 37 8.56 3.38 8.43
N TYR A 38 9.55 3.99 9.10
CA TYR A 38 10.39 5.06 8.58
C TYR A 38 11.87 4.64 8.51
N ALA A 39 12.17 3.38 8.79
CA ALA A 39 13.52 2.87 8.73
C ALA A 39 13.97 2.73 7.27
N ALA A 40 15.14 3.27 6.98
CA ALA A 40 15.78 3.04 5.70
C ALA A 40 16.32 1.59 5.60
N PRO A 41 16.83 1.14 4.44
CA PRO A 41 17.36 -0.22 4.29
C PRO A 41 18.67 -0.52 5.04
N TRP A 42 19.38 0.51 5.53
CA TRP A 42 20.71 0.39 6.13
C TRP A 42 20.79 0.35 7.67
N PRO A 43 19.94 1.02 8.46
CA PRO A 43 19.94 0.87 9.90
C PRO A 43 19.26 -0.46 10.31
N ASP A 44 19.58 -0.95 11.51
CA ASP A 44 18.84 -2.02 12.17
C ASP A 44 17.84 -1.41 13.17
N PRO A 45 16.63 -1.02 12.74
CA PRO A 45 15.64 -0.37 13.61
C PRO A 45 15.16 -1.28 14.75
N ILE A 46 15.31 -2.61 14.60
CA ILE A 46 14.86 -3.56 15.62
C ILE A 46 15.75 -3.47 16.86
N SER A 47 17.04 -3.12 16.69
CA SER A 47 17.95 -2.90 17.82
C SER A 47 17.51 -1.73 18.70
N GLY A 48 16.86 -0.70 18.13
CA GLY A 48 16.35 0.45 18.88
C GLY A 48 15.22 0.14 19.87
N TYR A 49 14.59 -1.03 19.80
CA TYR A 49 13.62 -1.49 20.82
C TYR A 49 14.30 -2.08 22.07
N GLY A 50 15.63 -2.23 22.07
CA GLY A 50 16.41 -2.82 23.15
C GLY A 50 16.65 -4.32 23.00
N ALA A 51 17.75 -4.79 23.60
CA ALA A 51 18.25 -6.16 23.44
C ALA A 51 17.24 -7.24 23.87
N ALA A 52 16.49 -7.00 24.94
CA ALA A 52 15.49 -7.94 25.45
C ALA A 52 14.32 -8.12 24.47
N VAL A 53 13.78 -7.02 23.93
CA VAL A 53 12.69 -7.04 22.94
C VAL A 53 13.16 -7.70 21.65
N LYS A 54 14.36 -7.35 21.18
CA LYS A 54 14.96 -7.97 19.99
C LYS A 54 15.11 -9.49 20.16
N ALA A 55 15.61 -9.95 21.30
CA ALA A 55 15.76 -11.39 21.58
C ALA A 55 14.39 -12.10 21.60
N GLN A 56 13.37 -11.48 22.18
CA GLN A 56 12.01 -12.02 22.19
C GLN A 56 11.42 -12.10 20.78
N LEU A 57 11.55 -11.05 19.96
CA LEU A 57 11.10 -11.04 18.57
C LEU A 57 11.80 -12.12 17.74
N GLN A 58 13.10 -12.32 17.93
CA GLN A 58 13.86 -13.38 17.27
C GLN A 58 13.40 -14.79 17.71
N ALA A 59 13.10 -14.97 19.00
CA ALA A 59 12.57 -16.24 19.51
C ALA A 59 11.19 -16.55 18.91
N VAL A 60 10.28 -15.56 18.89
CA VAL A 60 8.95 -15.68 18.25
C VAL A 60 9.10 -15.96 16.76
N SER A 61 9.99 -15.26 16.06
CA SER A 61 10.26 -15.51 14.64
C SER A 61 10.70 -16.94 14.38
N LYS A 62 11.56 -17.53 15.23
CA LYS A 62 12.00 -18.93 15.09
C LYS A 62 10.87 -19.93 15.38
N MET A 63 9.96 -19.59 16.28
CA MET A 63 8.82 -20.43 16.63
C MET A 63 7.81 -20.51 15.48
N TYR A 64 7.47 -19.38 14.86
CA TYR A 64 6.41 -19.30 13.85
C TYR A 64 6.94 -19.36 12.40
N ASP A 65 8.19 -19.01 12.16
CA ASP A 65 8.85 -19.10 10.86
C ASP A 65 10.25 -19.75 10.94
N PRO A 66 10.33 -21.04 11.33
CA PRO A 66 11.60 -21.75 11.49
C PRO A 66 12.38 -21.90 10.18
N ARG A 67 11.72 -21.74 9.03
CA ARG A 67 12.34 -21.79 7.70
C ARG A 67 12.72 -20.40 7.17
N GLY A 68 12.47 -19.35 7.94
CA GLY A 68 12.75 -17.97 7.57
C GLY A 68 12.09 -17.54 6.27
N VAL A 69 10.91 -18.07 5.95
CA VAL A 69 10.19 -17.81 4.69
C VAL A 69 9.96 -16.31 4.49
N PHE A 70 9.58 -15.59 5.54
CA PHE A 70 9.32 -14.15 5.46
C PHE A 70 10.60 -13.31 5.32
N GLN A 71 11.76 -13.85 5.68
CA GLN A 71 13.06 -13.19 5.53
C GLN A 71 13.82 -13.63 4.27
N THR A 72 13.57 -14.84 3.75
CA THR A 72 14.42 -15.48 2.71
C THR A 72 13.69 -15.80 1.41
N GLN A 73 12.38 -16.06 1.41
CA GLN A 73 11.65 -16.34 0.18
C GLN A 73 11.16 -15.06 -0.50
N CYS A 74 12.11 -14.31 -1.05
CA CYS A 74 11.83 -13.33 -2.10
C CYS A 74 11.80 -14.02 -3.47
N ARG A 75 10.77 -14.83 -3.75
CA ARG A 75 10.48 -15.17 -5.16
C ARG A 75 9.88 -13.92 -5.79
N SER A 76 10.63 -13.26 -6.68
CA SER A 76 10.28 -11.98 -7.30
C SER A 76 8.79 -11.82 -7.66
N ALA A 77 8.16 -12.85 -8.22
CA ALA A 77 6.74 -12.83 -8.58
C ALA A 77 5.77 -12.90 -7.37
N LEU A 78 6.07 -13.70 -6.35
CA LEU A 78 5.26 -13.76 -5.11
C LEU A 78 5.46 -12.52 -4.25
N THR A 79 6.68 -11.97 -4.23
CA THR A 79 6.99 -10.69 -3.59
C THR A 79 6.29 -9.54 -4.31
N LEU A 80 6.29 -9.53 -5.65
CA LEU A 80 5.56 -8.54 -6.43
C LEU A 80 4.05 -8.68 -6.19
N LEU A 81 3.51 -9.90 -6.18
CA LEU A 81 2.11 -10.16 -5.87
C LEU A 81 1.76 -9.68 -4.45
N SER A 82 2.61 -9.94 -3.45
CA SER A 82 2.36 -9.51 -2.07
C SER A 82 2.44 -8.00 -1.92
N HIS A 83 3.41 -7.33 -2.58
CA HIS A 83 3.52 -5.87 -2.55
C HIS A 83 2.37 -5.20 -3.30
N LEU A 84 1.97 -5.71 -4.47
CA LEU A 84 0.82 -5.20 -5.21
C LEU A 84 -0.50 -5.44 -4.48
N SER A 85 -0.66 -6.60 -3.83
CA SER A 85 -1.85 -6.92 -3.04
C SER A 85 -1.91 -6.05 -1.78
N ALA A 86 -0.79 -5.86 -1.08
CA ALA A 86 -0.69 -4.95 0.07
C ALA A 86 -0.92 -3.50 -0.35
N TYR A 87 -0.40 -3.07 -1.50
CA TYR A 87 -0.65 -1.74 -2.06
C TYR A 87 -2.11 -1.54 -2.45
N SER A 88 -2.74 -2.54 -3.06
CA SER A 88 -4.17 -2.49 -3.41
C SER A 88 -5.04 -2.48 -2.16
N LEU A 89 -4.72 -3.29 -1.14
CA LEU A 89 -5.44 -3.33 0.13
C LEU A 89 -5.24 -2.05 0.97
N ALA A 90 -4.00 -1.57 1.09
CA ALA A 90 -3.69 -0.30 1.75
C ALA A 90 -4.31 0.88 0.99
N GLY A 91 -4.40 0.77 -0.33
CA GLY A 91 -5.08 1.71 -1.21
C GLY A 91 -6.59 1.79 -0.96
N CYS A 92 -7.26 0.65 -0.82
CA CYS A 92 -8.66 0.58 -0.42
C CYS A 92 -8.91 1.17 0.97
N LEU A 93 -7.96 1.03 1.91
CA LEU A 93 -8.05 1.64 3.25
C LEU A 93 -7.68 3.14 3.27
N MET A 94 -6.82 3.58 2.34
CA MET A 94 -6.37 4.96 2.16
C MET A 94 -7.10 5.67 1.02
N GLU A 95 -8.36 5.35 0.77
CA GLU A 95 -9.23 6.34 0.16
C GLU A 95 -9.34 7.53 1.10
N HIS A 96 -8.50 8.53 0.85
CA HIS A 96 -8.46 9.79 1.57
C HIS A 96 -9.85 10.46 1.58
N PHE A 97 -10.74 10.11 0.64
CA PHE A 97 -12.12 10.57 0.53
C PHE A 97 -13.15 9.81 1.37
N VAL A 98 -12.88 8.54 1.71
CA VAL A 98 -13.74 7.72 2.60
C VAL A 98 -13.39 8.00 4.06
N VAL A 99 -12.09 8.15 4.35
CA VAL A 99 -11.62 8.45 5.72
C VAL A 99 -11.87 9.92 6.08
N PHE A 100 -11.66 10.85 5.14
CA PHE A 100 -11.96 12.27 5.34
C PHE A 100 -13.22 12.65 4.57
N HIS A 101 -14.33 12.78 5.30
CA HIS A 101 -15.65 13.19 4.78
C HIS A 101 -15.70 14.68 4.38
N SER A 102 -14.60 15.26 3.91
CA SER A 102 -14.51 16.69 3.56
C SER A 102 -15.51 17.10 2.47
N TRP A 103 -15.98 16.16 1.66
CA TRP A 103 -17.07 16.35 0.70
C TRP A 103 -18.42 16.71 1.34
N GLN A 104 -18.62 16.45 2.65
CA GLN A 104 -19.79 16.91 3.40
C GLN A 104 -19.79 18.44 3.60
N LEU A 105 -18.63 19.08 3.48
CA LEU A 105 -18.50 20.53 3.56
C LEU A 105 -18.83 21.21 2.22
N THR A 106 -18.91 20.44 1.14
CA THR A 106 -19.28 20.95 -0.18
C THR A 106 -20.77 21.31 -0.20
N THR A 107 -21.07 22.58 -0.41
CA THR A 107 -22.45 23.09 -0.30
C THR A 107 -23.21 23.03 -1.63
N SER A 108 -22.51 22.83 -2.76
CA SER A 108 -23.09 22.82 -4.10
C SER A 108 -22.74 21.55 -4.92
N PRO A 109 -23.69 21.00 -5.72
CA PRO A 109 -23.44 19.85 -6.58
C PRO A 109 -22.31 20.06 -7.60
N ASP A 110 -22.18 21.28 -8.13
CA ASP A 110 -21.16 21.64 -9.12
C ASP A 110 -19.75 21.59 -8.53
N GLU A 111 -19.59 22.03 -7.29
CA GLU A 111 -18.32 21.96 -6.56
C GLU A 111 -17.93 20.51 -6.27
N LEU A 112 -18.91 19.66 -5.93
CA LEU A 112 -18.67 18.23 -5.70
C LEU A 112 -18.21 17.54 -6.99
N GLN A 113 -18.84 17.85 -8.12
CA GLN A 113 -18.48 17.32 -9.43
C GLN A 113 -17.04 17.71 -9.83
N ARG A 114 -16.64 18.97 -9.56
CA ARG A 114 -15.28 19.46 -9.82
C ARG A 114 -14.23 18.79 -8.94
N LEU A 115 -14.56 18.41 -7.72
CA LEU A 115 -13.65 17.66 -6.83
C LEU A 115 -13.56 16.18 -7.21
N GLN A 116 -14.67 15.58 -7.64
CA GLN A 116 -14.76 14.15 -7.94
C GLN A 116 -14.14 13.77 -9.30
N THR A 117 -14.17 14.65 -10.29
CA THR A 117 -13.62 14.39 -11.63
C THR A 117 -12.10 14.10 -11.62
N PRO A 118 -11.23 14.97 -11.07
CA PRO A 118 -9.79 14.72 -11.02
C PRO A 118 -9.44 13.56 -10.07
N THR A 119 -10.19 13.40 -8.98
CA THR A 119 -10.02 12.31 -8.02
C THR A 119 -10.31 10.96 -8.66
N GLY A 120 -11.46 10.81 -9.33
CA GLY A 120 -11.83 9.57 -10.02
C GLY A 120 -10.84 9.18 -11.12
N MET A 121 -10.27 10.16 -11.83
CA MET A 121 -9.19 9.88 -12.79
C MET A 121 -7.93 9.35 -12.12
N ARG A 122 -7.55 9.87 -10.95
CA ARG A 122 -6.41 9.36 -10.18
C ARG A 122 -6.65 7.96 -9.63
N THR A 123 -7.87 7.65 -9.19
CA THR A 123 -8.26 6.29 -8.74
C THR A 123 -7.99 5.23 -9.82
N LEU A 124 -8.21 5.56 -11.10
CA LEU A 124 -7.90 4.65 -12.22
C LEU A 124 -6.42 4.27 -12.25
N TYR A 125 -5.53 5.27 -12.20
CA TYR A 125 -4.08 5.04 -12.31
C TYR A 125 -3.48 4.42 -11.05
N ILE A 126 -3.96 4.83 -9.89
CA ILE A 126 -3.41 4.43 -8.59
C ILE A 126 -3.94 3.05 -8.18
N TYR A 127 -5.19 2.71 -8.47
CA TYR A 127 -5.80 1.48 -7.94
C TYR A 127 -6.23 0.49 -9.01
N VAL A 128 -6.92 0.93 -10.07
CA VAL A 128 -7.48 0.01 -11.07
C VAL A 128 -6.38 -0.64 -11.91
N ILE A 129 -5.37 0.13 -12.37
CA ILE A 129 -4.26 -0.41 -13.15
C ILE A 129 -3.44 -1.43 -12.33
N PRO A 130 -2.98 -1.14 -11.10
CA PRO A 130 -2.31 -2.13 -10.28
C PRO A 130 -3.17 -3.37 -9.98
N LYS A 131 -4.48 -3.20 -9.73
CA LYS A 131 -5.42 -4.32 -9.54
C LYS A 131 -5.49 -5.21 -10.80
N MET A 132 -5.54 -4.62 -11.99
CA MET A 132 -5.51 -5.37 -13.26
C MET A 132 -4.22 -6.19 -13.39
N ILE A 133 -3.06 -5.55 -13.15
CA ILE A 133 -1.75 -6.22 -13.22
C ILE A 133 -1.69 -7.38 -12.21
N THR A 134 -2.15 -7.14 -10.98
CA THR A 134 -2.21 -8.15 -9.91
C THR A 134 -3.10 -9.33 -10.31
N THR A 135 -4.25 -9.06 -10.93
CA THR A 135 -5.18 -10.09 -11.38
C THR A 135 -4.55 -10.95 -12.48
N LEU A 136 -3.91 -10.33 -13.46
CA LEU A 136 -3.22 -11.04 -14.54
C LEU A 136 -2.07 -11.90 -13.99
N LEU A 137 -1.27 -11.36 -13.06
CA LEU A 137 -0.19 -12.10 -12.41
C LEU A 137 -0.72 -13.28 -11.59
N ALA A 138 -1.80 -13.09 -10.83
CA ALA A 138 -2.43 -14.15 -10.03
C ALA A 138 -2.95 -15.28 -10.94
N CYS A 139 -3.61 -14.95 -12.05
CA CYS A 139 -4.05 -15.93 -13.05
C CYS A 139 -2.87 -16.70 -13.65
N TYR A 140 -1.80 -16.01 -14.04
CA TYR A 140 -0.59 -16.63 -14.58
C TYR A 140 0.08 -17.58 -13.57
N LEU A 141 0.20 -17.16 -12.32
CA LEU A 141 0.77 -18.00 -11.25
C LEU A 141 -0.13 -19.19 -10.92
N ALA A 142 -1.45 -19.00 -10.89
CA ALA A 142 -2.40 -20.09 -10.68
C ALA A 142 -2.30 -21.15 -11.79
N TRP A 143 -2.12 -20.71 -13.04
CA TRP A 143 -1.95 -21.58 -14.20
C TRP A 143 -0.63 -22.37 -14.14
N THR A 144 0.49 -21.67 -13.90
CA THR A 144 1.83 -22.26 -13.97
C THR A 144 2.17 -23.15 -12.78
N THR A 145 1.69 -22.82 -11.59
CA THR A 145 2.03 -23.54 -10.35
C THR A 145 0.97 -24.55 -9.92
N ASN A 146 -0.25 -24.46 -10.49
CA ASN A 146 -1.41 -25.28 -10.16
C ASN A 146 -1.76 -25.36 -8.66
N GLN A 147 -1.38 -24.34 -7.88
CA GLN A 147 -1.63 -24.29 -6.44
C GLN A 147 -3.08 -23.91 -6.15
N THR A 148 -3.75 -24.66 -5.26
CA THR A 148 -5.17 -24.45 -4.93
C THR A 148 -5.43 -23.08 -4.28
N TRP A 149 -4.52 -22.59 -3.44
CA TRP A 149 -4.68 -21.30 -2.77
C TRP A 149 -4.67 -20.11 -3.76
N LEU A 150 -3.89 -20.20 -4.85
CA LEU A 150 -3.89 -19.18 -5.90
C LEU A 150 -5.21 -19.13 -6.68
N LYS A 151 -5.87 -20.28 -6.86
CA LYS A 151 -7.21 -20.34 -7.48
C LYS A 151 -8.24 -19.62 -6.60
N TRP A 152 -8.16 -19.78 -5.28
CA TRP A 152 -8.98 -19.01 -4.34
C TRP A 152 -8.68 -17.51 -4.38
N CYS A 153 -7.40 -17.11 -4.49
CA CYS A 153 -7.05 -15.70 -4.69
C CYS A 153 -7.69 -15.13 -5.96
N VAL A 154 -7.63 -15.85 -7.08
CA VAL A 154 -8.27 -15.43 -8.34
C VAL A 154 -9.79 -15.34 -8.16
N ALA A 155 -10.44 -16.31 -7.51
CA ALA A 155 -11.87 -16.27 -7.25
C ALA A 155 -12.29 -15.04 -6.42
N CYS A 156 -11.54 -14.70 -5.36
CA CYS A 156 -11.79 -13.48 -4.58
C CYS A 156 -11.61 -12.21 -5.42
N LEU A 157 -10.57 -12.14 -6.26
CA LEU A 157 -10.37 -11.03 -7.19
C LEU A 157 -11.53 -10.92 -8.20
N THR A 158 -12.08 -12.04 -8.66
CA THR A 158 -13.27 -12.05 -9.53
C THR A 158 -14.48 -11.43 -8.86
N VAL A 159 -14.77 -11.76 -7.60
CA VAL A 159 -15.87 -11.13 -6.83
C VAL A 159 -15.67 -9.61 -6.76
N SER A 160 -14.44 -9.17 -6.47
CA SER A 160 -14.11 -7.75 -6.42
C SER A 160 -14.29 -7.06 -7.79
N TRP A 161 -13.92 -7.70 -8.90
CA TRP A 161 -14.18 -7.17 -10.25
C TRP A 161 -15.67 -7.09 -10.59
N VAL A 162 -16.45 -8.12 -10.24
CA VAL A 162 -17.90 -8.12 -10.44
C VAL A 162 -18.53 -6.95 -9.70
N SER A 163 -18.19 -6.74 -8.43
CA SER A 163 -18.64 -5.56 -7.67
C SER A 163 -18.26 -4.27 -8.41
N SER A 164 -16.99 -4.11 -8.81
CA SER A 164 -16.51 -2.89 -9.48
C SER A 164 -17.35 -2.51 -10.70
N PHE A 165 -17.72 -3.49 -11.52
CA PHE A 165 -18.51 -3.25 -12.73
C PHE A 165 -20.01 -3.06 -12.48
N THR A 166 -20.57 -3.68 -11.45
CA THR A 166 -22.03 -3.63 -11.18
C THR A 166 -22.42 -2.52 -10.23
N VAL A 167 -21.53 -2.12 -9.32
CA VAL A 167 -21.81 -1.15 -8.26
C VAL A 167 -20.92 0.09 -8.41
N GLN A 168 -19.60 -0.03 -8.23
CA GLN A 168 -18.74 1.14 -8.11
C GLN A 168 -18.70 2.01 -9.38
N ILE A 169 -18.47 1.43 -10.58
CA ILE A 169 -18.34 2.21 -11.82
C ILE A 169 -19.64 2.95 -12.19
N PRO A 170 -20.83 2.31 -12.21
CA PRO A 170 -22.09 3.01 -12.46
C PRO A 170 -22.34 4.16 -11.49
N LEU A 171 -22.05 3.94 -10.21
CA LEU A 171 -22.29 4.92 -9.16
C LEU A 171 -21.31 6.10 -9.26
N GLN A 172 -20.04 5.84 -9.56
CA GLN A 172 -19.02 6.87 -9.84
C GLN A 172 -19.42 7.74 -11.03
N ARG A 173 -19.93 7.13 -12.11
CA ARG A 173 -20.41 7.87 -13.29
C ARG A 173 -21.61 8.75 -12.94
N ARG A 174 -22.55 8.24 -12.12
CA ARG A 174 -23.70 9.00 -11.66
C ARG A 174 -23.25 10.23 -10.86
N ILE A 175 -22.35 10.06 -9.90
CA ILE A 175 -21.77 11.15 -9.09
C ILE A 175 -21.09 12.18 -9.99
N GLN A 176 -20.29 11.73 -10.97
CA GLN A 176 -19.63 12.62 -11.93
C GLN A 176 -20.59 13.36 -12.87
N GLN A 177 -21.83 12.90 -13.04
CA GLN A 177 -22.83 13.55 -13.88
C GLN A 177 -23.78 14.46 -13.10
N THR A 178 -24.16 14.05 -11.88
CA THR A 178 -25.23 14.70 -11.13
C THR A 178 -24.76 15.43 -9.87
N GLY A 179 -23.51 15.23 -9.42
CA GLY A 179 -23.03 15.77 -8.15
C GLY A 179 -23.87 15.30 -6.94
N ASP A 180 -24.47 14.12 -7.02
CA ASP A 180 -25.41 13.63 -5.99
C ASP A 180 -24.66 13.10 -4.76
N SER A 181 -24.76 13.85 -3.65
CA SER A 181 -24.17 13.48 -2.36
C SER A 181 -24.76 12.19 -1.78
N LYS A 182 -26.02 11.83 -2.11
CA LYS A 182 -26.63 10.58 -1.63
C LYS A 182 -26.01 9.36 -2.31
N ALA A 183 -25.79 9.46 -3.63
CA ALA A 183 -25.03 8.44 -4.36
C ALA A 183 -23.62 8.30 -3.78
N LEU A 184 -23.01 9.38 -3.32
CA LEU A 184 -21.69 9.35 -2.67
C LEU A 184 -21.71 8.59 -1.33
N VAL A 185 -22.72 8.81 -0.49
CA VAL A 185 -22.92 8.04 0.74
C VAL A 185 -23.06 6.56 0.40
N THR A 186 -23.90 6.22 -0.58
CA THR A 186 -24.05 4.83 -1.02
C THR A 186 -22.71 4.24 -1.48
N LEU A 187 -21.88 5.00 -2.21
CA LEU A 187 -20.56 4.53 -2.64
C LEU A 187 -19.72 4.09 -1.46
N VAL A 188 -19.60 4.97 -0.45
CA VAL A 188 -18.81 4.75 0.77
C VAL A 188 -19.26 3.49 1.52
N TRP A 189 -20.57 3.26 1.60
CA TRP A 189 -21.11 2.06 2.28
C TRP A 189 -21.00 0.78 1.46
N THR A 190 -20.82 0.90 0.14
CA THR A 190 -20.71 -0.24 -0.78
C THR A 190 -19.28 -0.53 -1.21
N ASP A 191 -18.29 0.17 -0.66
CA ASP A 191 -16.88 -0.07 -0.94
C ASP A 191 -16.36 -1.17 -0.01
N TRP A 192 -16.08 -2.34 -0.60
CA TRP A 192 -15.59 -3.56 0.07
C TRP A 192 -14.32 -4.06 -0.60
#